data_AF-A0A7J8K7W5-F1
#
_entry.id   AF-A0A7J8K7W5-F1
#
_cell.length_a   1.000
_cell.length_b   1.000
_cell.length_c   1.000
_cell.angle_alpha   90.00
_cell.angle_beta   90.00
_cell.angle_gamma   90.00
#
_symmetry.space_group_name_H-M   'P 1'
#
loop_
_entity.id
_entity.type
_entity.pdbx_description
1 polymer ?
#
loop_
_entity_poly.entity_id
_entity_poly.type
_entity_poly.pdbx_seq_one_letter_code
_entity_poly.pdbx_strand_id
1 'polypeptide(L)'
;MLLLMQLETGLRTVFATINKCPRRLLTAESTALYTTFDEILAKHLNDGKVNQLPLFLGEPAMEFLWDFLNHQEGPRVRDRLSHGEVSLPGFPKEITDQLLAFSVVLLLRFVDEDVASVFKEKAAVKSLVRLAEGYSARFHPLARLKKQVLSCERSLRVWPLLPLPEEAARETAGLEGNSETNACNSLILRLTSDLYHHLPENHCVFTGLDNLPIDKCPRLLPELCSIRVPTLFCPRAVLEVLAVLQNIGRRCAQVSRQVAASWEQRHQQWVEKRLRSRQRRNYLCMSSSVKLLSPTLYLILLLIALELVNIHMVHGKNAHEYQQYLKFLKSLLQYTENLAAHTSPEKNKWVETVRLTHTALQKMRAFGEKEQMLMHLAKKPAGEAAP
;
A
#
# COMPACT_ATOMS: atom_id res chain seq x y z
N MET A 1 -8.70 16.84 -24.97
CA MET A 1 -9.01 15.64 -25.79
C MET A 1 -7.97 15.39 -26.87
N LEU A 2 -7.57 16.39 -27.68
CA LEU A 2 -6.57 16.22 -28.76
C LEU A 2 -5.24 15.59 -28.31
N LEU A 3 -4.74 15.96 -27.12
CA LEU A 3 -3.51 15.41 -26.56
C LEU A 3 -3.52 13.88 -26.41
N LEU A 4 -4.65 13.30 -25.98
CA LEU A 4 -4.78 11.85 -25.79
C LEU A 4 -4.76 11.10 -27.12
N MET A 5 -5.40 11.66 -28.16
CA MET A 5 -5.35 11.08 -29.51
C MET A 5 -3.95 11.13 -30.11
N GLN A 6 -3.23 12.23 -29.89
CA GLN A 6 -1.83 12.39 -30.30
C GLN A 6 -0.92 11.41 -29.57
N LEU A 7 -1.09 11.28 -28.24
CA LEU A 7 -0.34 10.33 -27.43
C LEU A 7 -0.60 8.89 -27.88
N GLU A 8 -1.86 8.50 -28.09
CA GLU A 8 -2.24 7.16 -28.55
C GLU A 8 -1.60 6.84 -29.91
N THR A 9 -1.74 7.76 -30.87
CA THR A 9 -1.18 7.59 -32.22
C THR A 9 0.34 7.52 -32.18
N GLY A 10 1.00 8.42 -31.44
CA GLY A 10 2.45 8.43 -31.27
C GLY A 10 2.97 7.14 -30.65
N LEU A 11 2.35 6.67 -29.56
CA LEU A 11 2.71 5.41 -28.92
C LEU A 11 2.54 4.20 -29.84
N ARG A 12 1.48 4.17 -30.66
CA ARG A 12 1.28 3.10 -31.65
C ARG A 12 2.38 3.09 -32.71
N THR A 13 2.77 4.25 -33.23
CA THR A 13 3.89 4.37 -34.18
C THR A 13 5.20 3.87 -33.58
N VAL A 14 5.52 4.30 -32.36
CA VAL A 14 6.73 3.87 -31.65
C VAL A 14 6.70 2.36 -31.41
N PHE A 15 5.61 1.84 -30.86
CA PHE A 15 5.41 0.41 -30.62
C PHE A 15 5.59 -0.43 -31.89
N ALA A 16 4.96 -0.02 -33.00
CA ALA A 16 5.05 -0.73 -34.28
C ALA A 16 6.47 -0.73 -34.84
N THR A 17 7.19 0.38 -34.67
CA THR A 17 8.55 0.55 -35.17
C THR A 17 9.54 -0.32 -34.40
N ILE A 18 9.57 -0.20 -33.07
CA ILE A 18 10.55 -0.90 -32.23
C ILE A 18 10.32 -2.42 -32.17
N ASN A 19 9.06 -2.86 -32.28
CA ASN A 19 8.71 -4.28 -32.34
C ASN A 19 8.70 -4.84 -33.78
N LYS A 20 9.10 -4.04 -34.78
CA LYS A 20 9.18 -4.42 -36.20
C LYS A 20 7.86 -5.01 -36.73
N CYS A 21 6.73 -4.41 -36.35
CA CYS A 21 5.39 -4.86 -36.71
C CYS A 21 4.58 -3.75 -37.41
N PRO A 22 5.03 -3.25 -38.58
CA PRO A 22 4.43 -2.10 -39.27
C PRO A 22 2.95 -2.29 -39.60
N ARG A 23 2.52 -3.54 -39.84
CA ARG A 23 1.11 -3.90 -40.03
C ARG A 23 0.20 -3.46 -38.88
N ARG A 24 0.69 -3.36 -37.65
CA ARG A 24 -0.08 -2.93 -36.47
C ARG A 24 -0.29 -1.42 -36.37
N LEU A 25 0.32 -0.64 -37.27
CA LEU A 25 0.11 0.81 -37.34
C LEU A 25 -1.23 1.16 -38.01
N LEU A 26 -1.66 0.33 -38.98
CA LEU A 26 -2.74 0.62 -39.92
C LEU A 26 -4.05 -0.16 -39.63
N THR A 27 -4.13 -0.97 -38.58
CA THR A 27 -5.26 -1.90 -38.40
C THR A 27 -6.51 -1.23 -37.84
N ALA A 28 -7.24 -0.55 -38.73
CA ALA A 28 -8.69 -0.53 -38.75
C ALA A 28 -9.17 -1.32 -39.98
N GLU A 29 -8.73 -2.57 -40.12
CA GLU A 29 -9.29 -3.48 -41.13
C GLU A 29 -10.40 -4.30 -40.47
N SER A 30 -11.47 -4.62 -41.22
CA SER A 30 -12.65 -5.33 -40.70
C SER A 30 -12.37 -6.72 -40.12
N THR A 31 -11.16 -7.25 -40.33
CA THR A 31 -10.69 -8.58 -39.92
C THR A 31 -9.60 -8.55 -38.85
N ALA A 32 -9.11 -7.38 -38.44
CA ALA A 32 -8.02 -7.23 -37.47
C ALA A 32 -8.44 -6.33 -36.31
N LEU A 33 -8.25 -6.81 -35.08
CA LEU A 33 -8.48 -6.00 -33.88
C LEU A 33 -7.55 -4.77 -33.89
N TYR A 34 -8.11 -3.63 -33.52
CA TYR A 34 -7.36 -2.37 -33.39
C TYR A 34 -6.28 -2.53 -32.31
N THR A 35 -5.06 -2.03 -32.55
CA THR A 35 -4.00 -2.10 -31.54
C THR A 35 -4.34 -1.18 -30.36
N THR A 36 -4.77 -1.80 -29.27
CA THR A 36 -5.23 -1.16 -28.02
C THR A 36 -4.06 -0.86 -27.08
N PHE A 37 -4.32 -0.07 -26.02
CA PHE A 37 -3.33 0.13 -24.98
C PHE A 37 -2.96 -1.15 -24.23
N ASP A 38 -3.89 -2.11 -24.10
CA ASP A 38 -3.58 -3.43 -23.54
C ASP A 38 -2.50 -4.13 -24.34
N GLU A 39 -2.57 -4.10 -25.68
CA GLU A 39 -1.55 -4.68 -26.55
C GLU A 39 -0.23 -3.90 -26.51
N ILE A 40 -0.31 -2.56 -26.62
CA ILE A 40 0.87 -1.68 -26.65
C ILE A 40 1.67 -1.82 -25.36
N LEU A 41 0.99 -1.89 -24.22
CA LEU A 41 1.60 -1.90 -22.91
C LEU A 41 1.81 -3.30 -22.35
N ALA A 42 1.48 -4.38 -23.07
CA ALA A 42 1.69 -5.76 -22.61
C ALA A 42 3.18 -6.14 -22.48
N LYS A 43 3.48 -7.14 -21.64
CA LYS A 43 4.85 -7.68 -21.48
C LYS A 43 5.34 -8.41 -22.73
N HIS A 44 4.45 -9.17 -23.35
CA HIS A 44 4.74 -9.98 -24.53
C HIS A 44 3.74 -9.64 -25.64
N LEU A 45 4.21 -9.77 -26.87
CA LEU A 45 3.39 -9.68 -28.08
C LEU A 45 2.59 -10.98 -28.25
N ASN A 46 1.60 -10.97 -29.14
CA ASN A 46 0.73 -12.13 -29.41
C ASN A 46 1.50 -13.35 -29.96
N ASP A 47 2.70 -13.15 -30.52
CA ASP A 47 3.60 -14.21 -30.99
C ASP A 47 4.57 -14.70 -29.90
N GLY A 48 4.40 -14.27 -28.65
CA GLY A 48 5.22 -14.65 -27.49
C GLY A 48 6.52 -13.86 -27.36
N LYS A 49 6.90 -13.03 -28.33
CA LYS A 49 8.10 -12.20 -28.23
C LYS A 49 7.96 -11.14 -27.13
N VAL A 50 9.07 -10.79 -26.49
CA VAL A 50 9.11 -9.71 -25.50
C VAL A 50 8.85 -8.38 -26.19
N ASN A 51 7.90 -7.61 -25.65
CA ASN A 51 7.64 -6.26 -26.11
C ASN A 51 8.85 -5.37 -25.80
N GLN A 52 9.38 -4.67 -26.82
CA GLN A 52 10.56 -3.81 -26.68
C GLN A 52 10.22 -2.41 -26.14
N LEU A 53 8.93 -2.05 -26.06
CA LEU A 53 8.49 -0.74 -25.57
C LEU A 53 8.97 -0.41 -24.15
N PRO A 54 8.94 -1.33 -23.17
CA PRO A 54 9.43 -1.04 -21.83
C PRO A 54 10.93 -0.75 -21.78
N LEU A 55 11.73 -1.47 -22.57
CA LEU A 55 13.18 -1.22 -22.68
C LEU A 55 13.44 0.14 -23.35
N PHE A 56 12.66 0.47 -24.37
CA PHE A 56 12.79 1.73 -25.08
C PHE A 56 12.36 2.93 -24.23
N LEU A 57 11.16 2.91 -23.63
CA LEU A 57 10.63 4.05 -22.86
C LEU A 57 11.20 4.15 -21.44
N GLY A 58 11.63 3.04 -20.85
CA GLY A 58 12.05 2.98 -19.45
C GLY A 58 10.88 2.80 -18.49
N GLU A 59 11.20 2.30 -17.30
CA GLU A 59 10.22 1.92 -16.28
C GLU A 59 9.31 3.07 -15.80
N PRO A 60 9.81 4.29 -15.49
CA PRO A 60 8.93 5.38 -15.03
C PRO A 60 7.85 5.75 -16.05
N ALA A 61 8.24 5.76 -17.33
CA ALA A 61 7.34 6.06 -18.42
C ALA A 61 6.28 4.97 -18.61
N MET A 62 6.70 3.70 -18.55
CA MET A 62 5.78 2.57 -18.60
C MET A 62 4.82 2.54 -17.40
N GLU A 63 5.30 2.82 -16.19
CA GLU A 63 4.45 2.88 -15.00
C GLU A 63 3.40 3.98 -15.14
N PHE A 64 3.79 5.17 -15.61
CA PHE A 64 2.83 6.25 -15.86
C PHE A 64 1.74 5.84 -16.85
N LEU A 65 2.13 5.33 -18.02
CA LEU A 65 1.20 4.92 -19.06
C LEU A 65 0.26 3.83 -18.56
N TRP A 66 0.78 2.84 -17.85
CA TRP A 66 -0.03 1.77 -17.27
C TRP A 66 -1.02 2.32 -16.23
N ASP A 67 -0.56 3.16 -15.31
CA ASP A 67 -1.34 3.66 -14.17
C ASP A 67 -2.47 4.61 -14.60
N PHE A 68 -2.24 5.44 -15.63
CA PHE A 68 -3.20 6.43 -16.12
C PHE A 68 -4.12 5.94 -17.23
N LEU A 69 -3.65 5.02 -18.08
CA LEU A 69 -4.39 4.59 -19.27
C LEU A 69 -5.00 3.20 -19.13
N ASN A 70 -4.36 2.28 -18.39
CA ASN A 70 -4.74 0.86 -18.40
C ASN A 70 -5.24 0.31 -17.05
N HIS A 71 -4.70 0.79 -15.94
CA HIS A 71 -4.96 0.21 -14.64
C HIS A 71 -6.44 0.32 -14.24
N GLN A 72 -7.09 -0.79 -13.87
CA GLN A 72 -8.54 -0.84 -13.57
C GLN A 72 -8.98 0.16 -12.49
N GLU A 73 -8.24 0.23 -11.38
CA GLU A 73 -8.50 1.20 -10.29
C GLU A 73 -7.93 2.61 -10.54
N GLY A 74 -7.28 2.82 -11.69
CA GLY A 74 -6.67 4.08 -12.09
C GLY A 74 -7.66 5.02 -12.79
N PRO A 75 -7.19 6.20 -13.21
CA PRO A 75 -7.99 7.18 -13.94
C PRO A 75 -8.60 6.63 -15.24
N ARG A 76 -7.88 5.73 -15.94
CA ARG A 76 -8.27 5.18 -17.26
C ARG A 76 -8.76 6.28 -18.20
N VAL A 77 -7.99 7.37 -18.27
CA VAL A 77 -8.48 8.67 -18.78
C VAL A 77 -9.05 8.52 -20.20
N ARG A 78 -8.37 7.76 -21.06
CA ARG A 78 -8.81 7.55 -22.45
C ARG A 78 -10.10 6.74 -22.53
N ASP A 79 -10.20 5.67 -21.75
CA ASP A 79 -11.34 4.75 -21.74
C ASP A 79 -12.62 5.44 -21.23
N ARG A 80 -12.54 6.09 -20.07
CA ARG A 80 -13.67 6.84 -19.51
C ARG A 80 -14.10 8.00 -20.39
N LEU A 81 -13.15 8.66 -21.05
CA LEU A 81 -13.45 9.72 -22.01
C LEU A 81 -14.18 9.16 -23.24
N SER A 82 -13.77 8.01 -23.78
CA SER A 82 -14.47 7.38 -24.92
C SER A 82 -15.88 6.89 -24.57
N HIS A 83 -16.13 6.56 -23.31
CA HIS A 83 -17.45 6.17 -22.81
C HIS A 83 -18.33 7.36 -22.39
N GLY A 84 -17.82 8.60 -22.47
CA GLY A 84 -18.57 9.79 -22.05
C GLY A 84 -18.75 9.91 -20.53
N GLU A 85 -17.96 9.18 -19.73
CA GLU A 85 -18.03 9.18 -18.26
C GLU A 85 -17.30 10.37 -17.62
N VAL A 86 -16.68 11.23 -18.43
CA VAL A 86 -15.87 12.36 -17.98
C VAL A 86 -16.60 13.68 -18.21
N SER A 87 -16.90 14.39 -17.12
CA SER A 87 -17.30 15.79 -17.17
C SER A 87 -16.07 16.69 -17.33
N LEU A 88 -15.92 17.37 -18.46
CA LEU A 88 -14.75 18.23 -18.73
C LEU A 88 -14.58 19.36 -17.70
N PRO A 89 -15.63 20.10 -17.28
CA PRO A 89 -15.47 21.14 -16.26
C PRO A 89 -15.09 20.60 -14.88
N GLY A 90 -15.49 19.36 -14.57
CA GLY A 90 -15.23 18.71 -13.28
C GLY A 90 -14.02 17.77 -13.29
N PHE A 91 -13.28 17.68 -14.39
CA PHE A 91 -12.18 16.72 -14.49
C PHE A 91 -11.01 17.15 -13.59
N PRO A 92 -10.39 16.23 -12.81
CA PRO A 92 -9.36 16.61 -11.86
C PRO A 92 -8.17 17.29 -12.53
N LYS A 93 -7.87 18.51 -12.07
CA LYS A 93 -6.78 19.33 -12.62
C LYS A 93 -5.44 18.62 -12.46
N GLU A 94 -5.23 17.93 -11.35
CA GLU A 94 -3.98 17.23 -11.05
C GLU A 94 -3.69 16.10 -12.04
N ILE A 95 -4.74 15.42 -12.54
CA ILE A 95 -4.63 14.36 -13.54
C ILE A 95 -4.28 14.99 -14.90
N THR A 96 -4.90 16.11 -15.22
CA THR A 96 -4.63 16.87 -16.45
C THR A 96 -3.20 17.38 -16.49
N ASP A 97 -2.75 18.00 -15.40
CA ASP A 97 -1.41 18.56 -15.26
C ASP A 97 -0.34 17.47 -15.40
N GLN A 98 -0.56 16.30 -14.79
CA GLN A 98 0.34 15.15 -14.93
C GLN A 98 0.36 14.58 -16.34
N LEU A 99 -0.80 14.43 -16.99
CA LEU A 99 -0.89 13.95 -18.36
C LEU A 99 -0.20 14.90 -19.34
N LEU A 100 -0.40 16.21 -19.16
CA LEU A 100 0.27 17.23 -19.97
C LEU A 100 1.78 17.21 -19.75
N ALA A 101 2.22 17.24 -18.50
CA ALA A 101 3.64 17.16 -18.12
C ALA A 101 4.32 15.95 -18.77
N PHE A 102 3.72 14.77 -18.62
CA PHE A 102 4.28 13.54 -19.15
C PHE A 102 4.27 13.49 -20.68
N SER A 103 3.20 14.00 -21.32
CA SER A 103 3.12 14.06 -22.78
C SER A 103 4.19 14.99 -23.37
N VAL A 104 4.49 16.11 -22.69
CA VAL A 104 5.59 17.01 -23.07
C VAL A 104 6.94 16.30 -22.96
N VAL A 105 7.20 15.57 -21.87
CA VAL A 105 8.46 14.83 -21.70
C VAL A 105 8.61 13.74 -22.76
N LEU A 106 7.54 12.99 -23.06
CA LEU A 106 7.56 12.02 -24.15
C LEU A 106 7.83 12.69 -25.49
N LEU A 107 7.16 13.81 -25.81
CA LEU A 107 7.36 14.53 -27.07
C LEU A 107 8.82 14.98 -27.22
N LEU A 108 9.43 15.51 -26.15
CA LEU A 108 10.84 15.91 -26.15
C LEU A 108 11.83 14.76 -26.42
N ARG A 109 11.38 13.51 -26.33
CA ARG A 109 12.18 12.32 -26.67
C ARG A 109 12.13 11.95 -28.16
N PHE A 110 11.15 12.48 -28.90
CA PHE A 110 10.91 12.14 -30.31
C PHE A 110 11.07 13.33 -31.25
N VAL A 111 11.29 14.54 -30.74
CA VAL A 111 11.70 15.69 -31.54
C VAL A 111 13.19 15.62 -31.86
N ASP A 112 13.60 16.32 -32.91
CA ASP A 112 15.00 16.47 -33.30
C ASP A 112 15.88 16.97 -32.13
N GLU A 113 17.11 16.47 -32.00
CA GLU A 113 17.99 16.81 -30.86
C GLU A 113 18.36 18.29 -30.81
N ASP A 114 18.46 18.97 -31.95
CA ASP A 114 18.74 20.41 -31.99
C ASP A 114 17.56 21.19 -31.38
N VAL A 115 16.34 20.74 -31.65
CA VAL A 115 15.13 21.32 -31.04
C VAL A 115 15.03 20.90 -29.57
N ALA A 116 15.28 19.64 -29.26
CA ALA A 116 15.19 19.09 -27.90
C ALA A 116 16.15 19.81 -26.95
N SER A 117 17.40 20.06 -27.37
CA SER A 117 18.43 20.70 -26.56
C SER A 117 18.02 22.10 -26.09
N VAL A 118 17.47 22.93 -26.98
CA VAL A 118 16.97 24.27 -26.67
C VAL A 118 15.87 24.24 -25.60
N PHE A 119 14.96 23.27 -25.68
CA PHE A 119 13.89 23.14 -24.68
C PHE A 119 14.39 22.52 -23.37
N LYS A 120 15.26 21.52 -23.43
CA LYS A 120 15.86 20.84 -22.26
C LYS A 120 16.66 21.80 -21.39
N GLU A 121 17.15 22.93 -21.91
CA GLU A 121 17.83 23.94 -21.09
C GLU A 121 16.92 24.75 -20.17
N LYS A 122 15.64 24.91 -20.54
CA LYS A 122 14.66 25.70 -19.79
C LYS A 122 14.38 25.05 -18.43
N ALA A 123 14.45 25.84 -17.36
CA ALA A 123 14.28 25.36 -15.98
C ALA A 123 12.94 24.61 -15.77
N ALA A 124 11.85 25.10 -16.35
CA ALA A 124 10.54 24.43 -16.27
C ALA A 124 10.57 23.04 -16.90
N VAL A 125 11.20 22.89 -18.07
CA VAL A 125 11.32 21.61 -18.78
C VAL A 125 12.21 20.64 -18.00
N LYS A 126 13.35 21.11 -17.46
CA LYS A 126 14.21 20.30 -16.58
C LYS A 126 13.44 19.73 -15.40
N SER A 127 12.57 20.53 -14.78
CA SER A 127 11.71 20.07 -13.68
C SER A 127 10.71 19.01 -14.13
N LEU A 128 10.08 19.18 -15.30
CA LEU A 128 9.15 18.19 -15.86
C LEU A 128 9.84 16.86 -16.19
N VAL A 129 11.02 16.91 -16.81
CA VAL A 129 11.83 15.73 -17.12
C VAL A 129 12.18 14.96 -15.84
N ARG A 130 12.70 15.65 -14.81
CA ARG A 130 12.99 15.04 -13.51
C ARG A 130 11.76 14.39 -12.86
N LEU A 131 10.59 15.03 -12.97
CA LEU A 131 9.33 14.47 -12.45
C LEU A 131 8.90 13.21 -13.19
N ALA A 132 9.04 13.18 -14.52
CA ALA A 132 8.69 12.02 -15.33
C ALA A 132 9.68 10.86 -15.14
N GLU A 133 10.98 11.15 -15.03
CA GLU A 133 12.02 10.17 -14.74
C GLU A 133 11.91 9.59 -13.32
N GLY A 134 11.43 10.40 -12.37
CA GLY A 134 11.17 9.98 -10.99
C GLY A 134 9.76 9.40 -10.76
N TYR A 135 8.96 9.20 -11.82
CA TYR A 135 7.60 8.71 -11.67
C TYR A 135 7.56 7.32 -11.05
N SER A 136 6.64 7.13 -10.10
CA SER A 136 6.28 5.82 -9.55
C SER A 136 4.77 5.66 -9.54
N ALA A 137 4.29 4.43 -9.74
CA ALA A 137 2.87 4.14 -9.76
C ALA A 137 2.14 4.71 -8.52
N ARG A 138 0.99 5.37 -8.74
CA ARG A 138 0.19 6.07 -7.74
C ARG A 138 -1.16 5.41 -7.49
N PHE A 139 -1.73 4.77 -8.51
CA PHE A 139 -3.03 4.09 -8.46
C PHE A 139 -2.92 2.56 -8.37
N HIS A 140 -1.75 1.99 -8.68
CA HIS A 140 -1.46 0.57 -8.46
C HIS A 140 -1.76 0.14 -7.00
N PRO A 141 -2.32 -1.06 -6.76
CA PRO A 141 -2.69 -1.57 -5.45
C PRO A 141 -1.58 -1.47 -4.40
N LEU A 142 -0.35 -1.75 -4.81
CA LEU A 142 0.84 -1.61 -3.95
C LEU A 142 1.03 -0.18 -3.45
N ALA A 143 0.93 0.81 -4.33
CA ALA A 143 1.10 2.22 -3.98
C ALA A 143 -0.04 2.73 -3.08
N ARG A 144 -1.27 2.27 -3.36
CA ARG A 144 -2.44 2.54 -2.51
C ARG A 144 -2.27 1.97 -1.11
N LEU A 145 -1.77 0.73 -1.00
CA LEU A 145 -1.52 0.08 0.28
C LEU A 145 -0.45 0.82 1.09
N LYS A 146 0.65 1.27 0.48
CA LYS A 146 1.65 2.12 1.16
C LYS A 146 1.03 3.38 1.74
N LYS A 147 0.28 4.14 0.94
CA LYS A 147 -0.42 5.36 1.40
C LYS A 147 -1.36 5.06 2.55
N GLN A 148 -2.08 3.94 2.47
CA GLN A 148 -3.01 3.50 3.48
C GLN A 148 -2.32 3.13 4.80
N VAL A 149 -1.22 2.37 4.74
CA VAL A 149 -0.39 2.04 5.91
C VAL A 149 0.05 3.33 6.59
N LEU A 150 0.65 4.27 5.85
CA LEU A 150 1.14 5.54 6.39
C LEU A 150 0.03 6.46 6.93
N SER A 151 -1.17 6.41 6.35
CA SER A 151 -2.32 7.16 6.86
C SER A 151 -2.86 6.55 8.16
N CYS A 152 -2.93 5.22 8.23
CA CYS A 152 -3.38 4.52 9.42
C CYS A 152 -2.38 4.72 10.57
N GLU A 153 -1.10 4.61 10.26
CA GLU A 153 0.03 4.86 11.18
C GLU A 153 -0.09 6.24 11.83
N ARG A 154 -0.26 7.31 11.04
CA ARG A 154 -0.47 8.68 11.55
C ARG A 154 -1.67 8.79 12.50
N SER A 155 -2.76 8.10 12.17
CA SER A 155 -3.98 8.08 12.99
C SER A 155 -3.80 7.28 14.29
N LEU A 156 -2.90 6.29 14.32
CA LEU A 156 -2.60 5.51 15.54
C LEU A 156 -1.62 6.24 16.47
N ARG A 157 -0.72 7.09 15.95
CA ARG A 157 0.25 7.85 16.77
C ARG A 157 -0.40 8.67 17.89
N VAL A 158 -1.62 9.15 17.66
CA VAL A 158 -2.32 10.00 18.65
C VAL A 158 -3.00 9.19 19.74
N TRP A 159 -3.17 7.87 19.58
CA TRP A 159 -3.91 7.04 20.53
C TRP A 159 -3.32 7.02 21.95
N PRO A 160 -2.00 6.86 22.15
CA PRO A 160 -1.42 6.91 23.50
C PRO A 160 -1.53 8.28 24.17
N LEU A 161 -1.79 9.34 23.39
CA LEU A 161 -1.91 10.72 23.85
C LEU A 161 -3.36 11.12 24.14
N LEU A 162 -4.33 10.21 23.95
CA LEU A 162 -5.74 10.52 24.14
C LEU A 162 -6.03 10.84 25.62
N PRO A 163 -6.55 12.04 25.92
CA PRO A 163 -6.71 12.48 27.30
C PRO A 163 -7.88 11.73 27.96
N LEU A 164 -7.66 11.32 29.20
CA LEU A 164 -8.68 10.74 30.07
C LEU A 164 -8.95 11.73 31.22
N PRO A 165 -10.21 12.05 31.56
CA PRO A 165 -10.54 12.90 32.70
C PRO A 165 -9.89 12.38 33.99
N GLU A 166 -9.39 13.25 34.88
CA GLU A 166 -8.64 12.82 36.07
C GLU A 166 -9.36 11.79 36.93
N GLU A 167 -10.67 11.97 37.12
CA GLU A 167 -11.53 11.03 37.85
C GLU A 167 -11.52 9.64 37.18
N ALA A 168 -11.66 9.61 35.85
CA ALA A 168 -11.59 8.38 35.06
C ALA A 168 -10.19 7.76 35.06
N ALA A 169 -9.13 8.57 35.10
CA ALA A 169 -7.75 8.09 35.21
C ALA A 169 -7.50 7.36 36.53
N ARG A 170 -7.98 7.90 37.66
CA ARG A 170 -7.92 7.22 38.96
C ARG A 170 -8.74 5.92 38.96
N GLU A 171 -9.94 5.95 38.39
CA GLU A 171 -10.78 4.74 38.24
C GLU A 171 -10.14 3.67 37.35
N THR A 172 -9.34 4.07 36.35
CA THR A 172 -8.63 3.15 35.44
C THR A 172 -7.40 2.52 36.08
N ALA A 173 -6.65 3.27 36.90
CA ALA A 173 -5.47 2.76 37.60
C ALA A 173 -5.81 1.58 38.54
N GLY A 174 -7.00 1.59 39.15
CA GLY A 174 -7.49 0.47 39.95
C GLY A 174 -7.91 -0.78 39.16
N LEU A 175 -7.88 -0.72 37.82
CA LEU A 175 -8.27 -1.82 36.91
C LEU A 175 -7.07 -2.41 36.16
N GLU A 176 -5.84 -2.03 36.51
CA GLU A 176 -4.65 -2.47 35.80
C GLU A 176 -4.37 -3.97 35.95
N GLY A 177 -4.10 -4.61 34.81
CA GLY A 177 -3.41 -5.91 34.72
C GLY A 177 -4.30 -7.15 34.84
N ASN A 178 -5.15 -7.42 33.84
CA ASN A 178 -5.60 -8.81 33.67
C ASN A 178 -4.43 -9.66 33.10
N SER A 179 -4.31 -10.91 33.55
CA SER A 179 -3.25 -11.84 33.11
C SER A 179 -3.18 -11.96 31.58
N GLU A 180 -4.33 -11.87 30.90
CA GLU A 180 -4.44 -11.99 29.44
C GLU A 180 -3.82 -10.80 28.68
N THR A 181 -3.95 -9.57 29.19
CA THR A 181 -3.38 -8.35 28.60
C THR A 181 -1.87 -8.36 28.74
N ASN A 182 -1.36 -8.82 29.88
CA ASN A 182 0.08 -9.01 30.08
C ASN A 182 0.65 -10.07 29.13
N ALA A 183 -0.08 -11.18 28.94
CA ALA A 183 0.28 -12.20 27.95
C ALA A 183 0.29 -11.64 26.53
N CYS A 184 -0.70 -10.81 26.15
CA CYS A 184 -0.72 -10.15 24.85
C CYS A 184 0.46 -9.19 24.69
N ASN A 185 0.76 -8.36 25.68
CA ASN A 185 1.89 -7.42 25.63
C ASN A 185 3.20 -8.17 25.41
N SER A 186 3.44 -9.26 26.15
CA SER A 186 4.61 -10.13 25.95
C SER A 186 4.70 -10.68 24.53
N LEU A 187 3.58 -11.17 23.96
CA LEU A 187 3.52 -11.65 22.58
C LEU A 187 3.81 -10.54 21.56
N ILE A 188 3.27 -9.34 21.77
CA ILE A 188 3.51 -8.19 20.89
C ILE A 188 4.98 -7.82 20.89
N LEU A 189 5.62 -7.75 22.07
CA LEU A 189 7.04 -7.44 22.20
C LEU A 189 7.90 -8.46 21.43
N ARG A 190 7.64 -9.75 21.65
CA ARG A 190 8.36 -10.83 20.97
C ARG A 190 8.18 -10.76 19.46
N LEU A 191 6.93 -10.70 18.97
CA LEU A 191 6.65 -10.63 17.54
C LEU A 191 7.27 -9.39 16.90
N THR A 192 7.25 -8.25 17.57
CA THR A 192 7.87 -7.01 17.05
C THR A 192 9.39 -7.19 16.93
N SER A 193 10.04 -7.79 17.92
CA SER A 193 11.47 -8.11 17.88
C SER A 193 11.79 -9.06 16.73
N ASP A 194 11.00 -10.12 16.55
CA ASP A 194 11.15 -11.08 15.46
C ASP A 194 11.06 -10.37 14.10
N LEU A 195 10.07 -9.49 13.91
CA LEU A 195 9.92 -8.70 12.68
C LEU A 195 11.11 -7.77 12.41
N TYR A 196 11.75 -7.21 13.45
CA TYR A 196 12.91 -6.34 13.26
C TYR A 196 14.12 -7.05 12.69
N HIS A 197 14.29 -8.34 12.96
CA HIS A 197 15.36 -9.14 12.35
C HIS A 197 15.21 -9.31 10.82
N HIS A 198 14.05 -9.00 10.27
CA HIS A 198 13.78 -9.06 8.83
C HIS A 198 13.78 -7.68 8.14
N LEU A 199 14.25 -6.63 8.82
CA LEU A 199 14.47 -5.33 8.20
C LEU A 199 15.56 -5.44 7.11
N PRO A 200 15.39 -4.81 5.93
CA PRO A 200 16.39 -4.85 4.86
C PRO A 200 17.71 -4.17 5.28
N GLU A 201 18.81 -4.93 5.30
CA GLU A 201 20.14 -4.44 5.74
C GLU A 201 20.73 -3.37 4.80
N ASN A 202 20.37 -3.44 3.52
CA ASN A 202 21.00 -2.63 2.46
C ASN A 202 20.51 -1.19 2.38
N HIS A 203 19.68 -0.72 3.32
CA HIS A 203 19.24 0.67 3.35
C HIS A 203 19.95 1.34 4.53
N CYS A 204 20.86 2.28 4.23
CA CYS A 204 21.72 3.01 5.18
C CYS A 204 21.01 3.63 6.40
N VAL A 205 19.67 3.62 6.42
CA VAL A 205 18.84 4.12 7.51
C VAL A 205 18.71 3.09 8.65
N PHE A 206 18.86 1.79 8.37
CA PHE A 206 18.67 0.72 9.36
C PHE A 206 19.95 0.27 10.08
N THR A 207 21.12 0.76 9.66
CA THR A 207 22.40 0.43 10.32
C THR A 207 22.50 1.08 11.70
N GLY A 208 22.54 0.28 12.76
CA GLY A 208 22.64 0.74 14.17
C GLY A 208 21.38 0.52 15.04
N LEU A 209 20.46 -0.34 14.60
CA LEU A 209 19.17 -0.60 15.25
C LEU A 209 19.16 -1.78 16.25
N ASP A 210 20.31 -2.31 16.64
CA ASP A 210 20.44 -3.55 17.44
C ASP A 210 19.78 -3.49 18.84
N ASN A 211 19.28 -2.33 19.28
CA ASN A 211 18.56 -2.15 20.54
C ASN A 211 17.41 -1.12 20.41
N LEU A 212 16.45 -1.34 19.52
CA LEU A 212 15.35 -0.39 19.33
C LEU A 212 14.26 -0.52 20.41
N PRO A 213 14.00 0.51 21.25
CA PRO A 213 12.78 0.55 22.05
C PRO A 213 11.56 0.59 21.12
N ILE A 214 10.50 -0.13 21.49
CA ILE A 214 9.21 -0.25 20.75
C ILE A 214 8.67 1.13 20.32
N ASP A 215 9.00 2.18 21.08
CA ASP A 215 8.62 3.58 20.86
C ASP A 215 9.11 4.18 19.52
N LYS A 216 10.09 3.54 18.85
CA LYS A 216 10.59 4.00 17.52
C LYS A 216 9.97 3.26 16.32
N CYS A 217 9.11 2.26 16.55
CA CYS A 217 8.35 1.54 15.50
C CYS A 217 7.62 2.48 14.50
N PRO A 218 7.03 3.63 14.93
CA PRO A 218 6.41 4.59 14.02
C PRO A 218 7.31 5.14 12.91
N ARG A 219 8.65 5.15 13.10
CA ARG A 219 9.60 5.70 12.12
C ARG A 219 9.93 4.72 10.99
N LEU A 220 9.79 3.42 11.22
CA LEU A 220 10.15 2.37 10.27
C LEU A 220 9.15 2.24 9.11
N LEU A 221 7.86 2.48 9.38
CA LEU A 221 6.80 2.36 8.37
C LEU A 221 7.00 3.32 7.17
N PRO A 222 7.29 4.62 7.38
CA PRO A 222 7.73 5.52 6.30
C PRO A 222 8.90 5.00 5.48
N GLU A 223 9.93 4.46 6.13
CA GLU A 223 11.15 3.98 5.47
C GLU A 223 10.85 2.74 4.60
N LEU A 224 10.17 1.74 5.16
CA LEU A 224 9.73 0.54 4.43
C LEU A 224 8.80 0.91 3.26
N CYS A 225 7.87 1.85 3.46
CA CYS A 225 6.98 2.30 2.39
C CYS A 225 7.72 3.09 1.29
N SER A 226 8.90 3.65 1.58
CA SER A 226 9.71 4.38 0.59
C SER A 226 10.50 3.45 -0.33
N ILE A 227 10.72 2.19 0.07
CA ILE A 227 11.43 1.19 -0.75
C ILE A 227 10.71 0.96 -2.07
N ARG A 228 11.42 1.11 -3.19
CA ARG A 228 10.83 0.89 -4.52
C ARG A 228 10.55 -0.60 -4.73
N VAL A 229 9.32 -0.92 -5.12
CA VAL A 229 8.90 -2.29 -5.46
C VAL A 229 8.35 -2.26 -6.89
N PRO A 230 8.87 -3.08 -7.81
CA PRO A 230 8.42 -3.08 -9.21
C PRO A 230 6.91 -3.33 -9.31
N THR A 231 6.21 -2.51 -10.09
CA THR A 231 4.75 -2.65 -10.28
C THR A 231 4.34 -3.11 -11.67
N LEU A 232 5.23 -3.00 -12.66
CA LEU A 232 4.96 -3.45 -14.02
C LEU A 232 4.81 -4.96 -14.10
N PHE A 233 3.79 -5.40 -14.84
CA PHE A 233 3.55 -6.81 -15.15
C PHE A 233 3.41 -7.72 -13.91
N CYS A 234 2.88 -7.16 -12.81
CA CYS A 234 2.67 -7.89 -11.56
C CYS A 234 1.81 -9.15 -11.79
N PRO A 235 2.32 -10.34 -11.44
CA PRO A 235 1.58 -11.58 -11.64
C PRO A 235 0.32 -11.67 -10.77
N ARG A 236 -0.64 -12.50 -11.18
CA ARG A 236 -1.94 -12.62 -10.51
C ARG A 236 -1.83 -12.99 -9.03
N ALA A 237 -0.87 -13.83 -8.66
CA ALA A 237 -0.62 -14.21 -7.26
C ALA A 237 -0.23 -13.00 -6.39
N VAL A 238 0.60 -12.09 -6.92
CA VAL A 238 0.96 -10.83 -6.25
C VAL A 238 -0.29 -9.98 -6.03
N LEU A 239 -1.12 -9.80 -7.06
CA LEU A 239 -2.35 -9.01 -6.97
C LEU A 239 -3.37 -9.60 -5.97
N GLU A 240 -3.48 -10.92 -5.89
CA GLU A 240 -4.34 -11.60 -4.92
C GLU A 240 -3.89 -11.34 -3.48
N VAL A 241 -2.59 -11.48 -3.20
CA VAL A 241 -2.02 -11.17 -1.88
C VAL A 241 -2.22 -9.69 -1.55
N LEU A 242 -1.94 -8.78 -2.49
CA LEU A 242 -2.14 -7.34 -2.31
C LEU A 242 -3.58 -7.00 -1.97
N ALA A 243 -4.57 -7.65 -2.61
CA ALA A 243 -5.98 -7.43 -2.31
C ALA A 243 -6.33 -7.80 -0.87
N VAL A 244 -5.80 -8.91 -0.35
CA VAL A 244 -6.01 -9.30 1.06
C VAL A 244 -5.35 -8.30 2.00
N LEU A 245 -4.08 -7.93 1.75
CA LEU A 245 -3.35 -6.96 2.57
C LEU A 245 -4.03 -5.58 2.59
N GLN A 246 -4.55 -5.12 1.45
CA GLN A 246 -5.35 -3.89 1.37
C GLN A 246 -6.61 -3.96 2.24
N ASN A 247 -7.31 -5.09 2.22
CA ASN A 247 -8.51 -5.25 3.05
C ASN A 247 -8.15 -5.25 4.55
N ILE A 248 -7.06 -5.90 4.96
CA ILE A 248 -6.55 -5.84 6.34
C ILE A 248 -6.27 -4.38 6.72
N GLY A 249 -5.50 -3.65 5.89
CA GLY A 249 -5.22 -2.24 6.11
C GLY A 249 -6.50 -1.38 6.17
N ARG A 250 -7.56 -1.73 5.42
CA ARG A 250 -8.83 -0.95 5.38
C ARG A 250 -9.56 -1.09 6.69
N ARG A 251 -9.56 -2.32 7.24
CA ARG A 251 -10.11 -2.59 8.57
C ARG A 251 -9.30 -1.93 9.68
N CYS A 252 -7.97 -1.93 9.62
CA CYS A 252 -7.15 -1.18 10.58
C CYS A 252 -7.50 0.31 10.59
N ALA A 253 -7.59 0.94 9.41
CA ALA A 253 -7.98 2.35 9.29
C ALA A 253 -9.43 2.61 9.76
N GLN A 254 -10.34 1.65 9.53
CA GLN A 254 -11.71 1.72 10.04
C GLN A 254 -11.75 1.69 11.57
N VAL A 255 -11.03 0.75 12.21
CA VAL A 255 -10.89 0.69 13.67
C VAL A 255 -10.29 1.99 14.20
N SER A 256 -9.26 2.52 13.52
CA SER A 256 -8.64 3.80 13.86
C SER A 256 -9.65 4.94 13.97
N ARG A 257 -10.49 5.11 12.95
CA ARG A 257 -11.54 6.13 12.91
C ARG A 257 -12.64 5.90 13.96
N GLN A 258 -13.08 4.65 14.14
CA GLN A 258 -14.12 4.32 15.12
C GLN A 258 -13.69 4.64 16.55
N VAL A 259 -12.45 4.31 16.91
CA VAL A 259 -11.90 4.60 18.24
C VAL A 259 -11.74 6.10 18.43
N ALA A 260 -11.21 6.83 17.45
CA ALA A 260 -11.08 8.29 17.54
C ALA A 260 -12.44 8.97 17.77
N ALA A 261 -13.44 8.64 16.95
CA ALA A 261 -14.79 9.18 17.07
C ALA A 261 -15.47 8.78 18.39
N SER A 262 -15.35 7.51 18.79
CA SER A 262 -15.91 7.03 20.06
C SER A 262 -15.22 7.68 21.26
N TRP A 263 -13.91 7.89 21.19
CA TRP A 263 -13.15 8.55 22.25
C TRP A 263 -13.61 9.99 22.45
N GLU A 264 -13.63 10.77 21.38
CA GLU A 264 -14.04 12.18 21.39
C GLU A 264 -15.47 12.32 21.94
N GLN A 265 -16.41 11.52 21.42
CA GLN A 265 -17.79 11.54 21.86
C GLN A 265 -17.93 11.19 23.35
N ARG A 266 -17.25 10.13 23.83
CA ARG A 266 -17.34 9.69 25.24
C ARG A 266 -16.65 10.67 26.17
N HIS A 267 -15.53 11.24 25.76
CA HIS A 267 -14.84 12.28 26.51
C HIS A 267 -15.76 13.49 26.74
N GLN A 268 -16.38 14.01 25.67
CA GLN A 268 -17.33 15.12 25.78
C GLN A 268 -18.52 14.78 26.70
N GLN A 269 -19.12 13.60 26.54
CA GLN A 269 -20.22 13.15 27.40
C GLN A 269 -19.82 13.01 28.87
N TRP A 270 -18.55 12.65 29.16
CA TRP A 270 -18.03 12.59 30.52
C TRP A 270 -17.95 13.99 31.13
N VAL A 271 -17.31 14.94 30.41
CA VAL A 271 -17.12 16.32 30.86
C VAL A 271 -18.47 17.01 31.10
N GLU A 272 -19.44 16.78 30.22
CA GLU A 272 -20.81 17.30 30.36
C GLU A 272 -21.65 16.56 31.41
N LYS A 273 -21.08 15.57 32.12
CA LYS A 273 -21.76 14.72 33.12
C LYS A 273 -23.01 14.00 32.57
N ARG A 274 -23.00 13.67 31.28
CA ARG A 274 -24.10 12.98 30.57
C ARG A 274 -23.96 11.46 30.54
N LEU A 275 -22.80 10.91 30.91
CA LEU A 275 -22.58 9.46 30.93
C LEU A 275 -23.24 8.79 32.14
N ARG A 276 -24.08 7.78 31.87
CA ARG A 276 -24.60 6.88 32.90
C ARG A 276 -23.50 5.95 33.42
N SER A 277 -23.66 5.39 34.62
CA SER A 277 -22.68 4.48 35.25
C SER A 277 -22.18 3.35 34.32
N ARG A 278 -23.09 2.64 33.62
CA ARG A 278 -22.70 1.60 32.64
C ARG A 278 -21.85 2.15 31.48
N GLN A 279 -22.15 3.36 31.00
CA GLN A 279 -21.41 4.00 29.91
C GLN A 279 -20.05 4.50 30.38
N ARG A 280 -19.95 5.01 31.63
CA ARG A 280 -18.67 5.32 32.29
C ARG A 280 -17.78 4.08 32.36
N ARG A 281 -18.32 2.96 32.87
CA ARG A 281 -17.59 1.69 32.93
C ARG A 281 -17.09 1.23 31.57
N ASN A 282 -17.93 1.34 30.54
CA ASN A 282 -17.56 0.98 29.18
C ASN A 282 -16.46 1.90 28.60
N TYR A 283 -16.50 3.20 28.89
CA TYR A 283 -15.45 4.14 28.50
C TYR A 283 -14.09 3.81 29.15
N LEU A 284 -14.09 3.39 30.42
CA LEU A 284 -12.88 2.91 31.08
C LEU A 284 -12.35 1.61 30.44
N CYS A 285 -13.23 0.66 30.13
CA CYS A 285 -12.85 -0.55 29.41
C CYS A 285 -12.26 -0.23 28.02
N MET A 286 -12.84 0.74 27.30
CA MET A 286 -12.29 1.24 26.04
C MET A 286 -10.87 1.78 26.23
N SER A 287 -10.65 2.61 27.25
CA SER A 287 -9.32 3.14 27.58
C SER A 287 -8.29 2.04 27.79
N SER A 288 -8.61 1.00 28.56
CA SER A 288 -7.70 -0.13 28.78
C SER A 288 -7.46 -0.91 27.49
N SER A 289 -8.50 -1.18 26.69
CA SER A 289 -8.36 -1.91 25.43
C SER A 289 -7.57 -1.14 24.38
N VAL A 290 -7.72 0.18 24.30
CA VAL A 290 -6.97 1.05 23.36
C VAL A 290 -5.46 0.96 23.59
N LYS A 291 -5.02 0.89 24.86
CA LYS A 291 -3.59 0.69 25.21
C LYS A 291 -3.01 -0.61 24.63
N LEU A 292 -3.81 -1.68 24.55
CA LEU A 292 -3.40 -2.96 23.95
C LEU A 292 -3.55 -2.96 22.42
N LEU A 293 -4.62 -2.38 21.91
CA LEU A 293 -4.94 -2.39 20.49
C LEU A 293 -3.99 -1.51 19.67
N SER A 294 -3.53 -0.39 20.22
CA SER A 294 -2.55 0.48 19.54
C SER A 294 -1.30 -0.29 19.08
N PRO A 295 -0.50 -0.90 19.97
CA PRO A 295 0.70 -1.62 19.56
C PRO A 295 0.39 -2.87 18.71
N THR A 296 -0.77 -3.50 18.90
CA THR A 296 -1.21 -4.62 18.04
C THR A 296 -1.46 -4.16 16.60
N LEU A 297 -2.13 -3.02 16.40
CA LEU A 297 -2.38 -2.49 15.06
C LEU A 297 -1.06 -2.03 14.41
N TYR A 298 -0.15 -1.43 15.17
CA TYR A 298 1.21 -1.13 14.70
C TYR A 298 1.95 -2.38 14.22
N LEU A 299 1.92 -3.47 15.01
CA LEU A 299 2.52 -4.76 14.63
C LEU A 299 1.94 -5.27 13.29
N ILE A 300 0.62 -5.17 13.10
CA ILE A 300 -0.03 -5.57 11.85
C ILE A 300 0.41 -4.66 10.68
N LEU A 301 0.51 -3.35 10.90
CA LEU A 301 1.00 -2.43 9.87
C LEU A 301 2.47 -2.71 9.49
N LEU A 302 3.31 -3.05 10.48
CA LEU A 302 4.71 -3.44 10.27
C LEU A 302 4.81 -4.72 9.45
N LEU A 303 4.02 -5.75 9.80
CA LEU A 303 3.91 -6.98 9.03
C LEU A 303 3.47 -6.69 7.59
N ILE A 304 2.43 -5.88 7.38
CA ILE A 304 1.99 -5.49 6.03
C ILE A 304 3.13 -4.83 5.26
N ALA A 305 3.87 -3.90 5.87
CA ALA A 305 4.96 -3.19 5.20
C ALA A 305 6.12 -4.12 4.81
N LEU A 306 6.53 -5.03 5.70
CA LEU A 306 7.58 -6.02 5.42
C LEU A 306 7.17 -7.01 4.32
N GLU A 307 5.94 -7.53 4.38
CA GLU A 307 5.40 -8.42 3.35
C GLU A 307 5.27 -7.68 2.00
N LEU A 308 4.98 -6.38 2.02
CA LEU A 308 4.87 -5.57 0.81
C LEU A 308 6.21 -5.37 0.10
N VAL A 309 7.28 -5.13 0.85
CA VAL A 309 8.64 -5.00 0.31
C VAL A 309 9.09 -6.31 -0.32
N ASN A 310 8.66 -7.44 0.24
CA ASN A 310 9.00 -8.79 -0.21
C ASN A 310 7.91 -9.45 -1.07
N ILE A 311 6.95 -8.67 -1.59
CA ILE A 311 5.73 -9.21 -2.22
C ILE A 311 6.01 -10.17 -3.37
N HIS A 312 7.07 -9.92 -4.13
CA HIS A 312 7.46 -10.73 -5.29
C HIS A 312 8.05 -12.09 -4.91
N MET A 313 8.41 -12.32 -3.64
CA MET A 313 8.82 -13.63 -3.14
C MET A 313 7.69 -14.66 -3.16
N VAL A 314 6.45 -14.23 -3.41
CA VAL A 314 5.30 -15.14 -3.60
C VAL A 314 5.54 -16.17 -4.70
N HIS A 315 6.35 -15.84 -5.72
CA HIS A 315 6.70 -16.77 -6.80
C HIS A 315 7.57 -17.94 -6.34
N GLY A 316 8.29 -17.79 -5.23
CA GLY A 316 9.10 -18.85 -4.65
C GLY A 316 8.27 -19.90 -3.91
N LYS A 317 6.97 -19.66 -3.67
CA LYS A 317 6.10 -20.59 -2.96
C LYS A 317 5.52 -21.63 -3.90
N ASN A 318 5.54 -22.89 -3.47
CA ASN A 318 4.74 -23.93 -4.12
C ASN A 318 3.24 -23.73 -3.84
N ALA A 319 2.39 -24.47 -4.55
CA ALA A 319 0.93 -24.31 -4.44
C ALA A 319 0.40 -24.51 -3.01
N HIS A 320 0.97 -25.45 -2.26
CA HIS A 320 0.56 -25.73 -0.89
C HIS A 320 0.98 -24.61 0.08
N GLU A 321 2.23 -24.15 0.00
CA GLU A 321 2.74 -23.01 0.79
C GLU A 321 1.98 -21.72 0.49
N TYR A 322 1.67 -21.47 -0.78
CA TYR A 322 0.86 -20.33 -1.21
C TYR A 322 -0.53 -20.35 -0.56
N GLN A 323 -1.20 -21.51 -0.58
CA GLN A 323 -2.50 -21.68 0.06
C GLN A 323 -2.44 -21.51 1.58
N GLN A 324 -1.40 -22.05 2.24
CA GLN A 324 -1.19 -21.86 3.68
C GLN A 324 -0.98 -20.38 4.03
N TYR A 325 -0.17 -19.68 3.24
CA TYR A 325 0.07 -18.25 3.40
C TYR A 325 -1.21 -17.41 3.21
N LEU A 326 -2.01 -17.67 2.17
CA LEU A 326 -3.30 -17.00 1.99
C LEU A 326 -4.27 -17.31 3.13
N LYS A 327 -4.31 -18.54 3.64
CA LYS A 327 -5.13 -18.89 4.82
C LYS A 327 -4.72 -18.09 6.05
N PHE A 328 -3.42 -17.91 6.25
CA PHE A 328 -2.90 -17.05 7.32
C PHE A 328 -3.36 -15.60 7.15
N LEU A 329 -3.15 -14.99 5.98
CA LEU A 329 -3.59 -13.61 5.73
C LEU A 329 -5.11 -13.43 5.88
N LYS A 330 -5.91 -14.41 5.42
CA LYS A 330 -7.37 -14.41 5.61
C LYS A 330 -7.75 -14.49 7.10
N SER A 331 -6.97 -15.19 7.92
CA SER A 331 -7.19 -15.23 9.37
C SER A 331 -6.90 -13.88 10.04
N LEU A 332 -5.88 -13.14 9.58
CA LEU A 332 -5.61 -11.77 10.00
C LEU A 332 -6.71 -10.82 9.55
N LEU A 333 -7.19 -10.95 8.31
CA LEU A 333 -8.33 -10.20 7.81
C LEU A 333 -9.56 -10.42 8.70
N GLN A 334 -9.93 -11.67 8.96
CA GLN A 334 -11.05 -12.02 9.83
C GLN A 334 -10.91 -11.40 11.23
N TYR A 335 -9.70 -11.40 11.80
CA TYR A 335 -9.43 -10.73 13.08
C TYR A 335 -9.72 -9.21 12.98
N THR A 336 -9.18 -8.53 11.98
CA THR A 336 -9.39 -7.08 11.82
C THR A 336 -10.85 -6.72 11.52
N GLU A 337 -11.60 -7.59 10.82
CA GLU A 337 -13.04 -7.43 10.60
C GLU A 337 -13.84 -7.58 11.90
N ASN A 338 -13.50 -8.58 12.71
CA ASN A 338 -14.12 -8.78 14.02
C ASN A 338 -13.81 -7.61 14.95
N LEU A 339 -12.58 -7.10 14.92
CA LEU A 339 -12.18 -5.92 15.66
C LEU A 339 -13.01 -4.70 15.25
N ALA A 340 -13.09 -4.40 13.95
CA ALA A 340 -13.91 -3.30 13.42
C ALA A 340 -15.40 -3.42 13.77
N ALA A 341 -15.92 -4.65 13.86
CA ALA A 341 -17.27 -4.88 14.32
C ALA A 341 -17.42 -4.60 15.82
N HIS A 342 -16.44 -5.00 16.65
CA HIS A 342 -16.51 -4.85 18.11
C HIS A 342 -16.26 -3.41 18.58
N THR A 343 -15.42 -2.67 17.86
CA THR A 343 -15.12 -1.24 18.12
C THR A 343 -16.14 -0.30 17.49
N SER A 344 -17.17 -0.82 16.79
CA SER A 344 -18.25 -0.02 16.26
C SER A 344 -19.07 0.63 17.38
N PRO A 345 -19.60 1.86 17.18
CA PRO A 345 -20.46 2.52 18.16
C PRO A 345 -21.68 1.68 18.56
N GLU A 346 -22.19 0.85 17.65
CA GLU A 346 -23.37 0.01 17.84
C GLU A 346 -23.09 -1.19 18.76
N LYS A 347 -21.96 -1.89 18.57
CA LYS A 347 -21.62 -3.08 19.37
C LYS A 347 -20.89 -2.72 20.66
N ASN A 348 -19.88 -1.86 20.57
CA ASN A 348 -19.17 -1.30 21.73
C ASN A 348 -18.61 -2.36 22.71
N LYS A 349 -18.01 -3.43 22.18
CA LYS A 349 -17.59 -4.66 22.87
C LYS A 349 -16.08 -4.70 23.16
N TRP A 350 -15.61 -3.82 24.05
CA TRP A 350 -14.18 -3.63 24.33
C TRP A 350 -13.50 -4.73 25.13
N VAL A 351 -14.25 -5.50 25.94
CA VAL A 351 -13.64 -6.58 26.73
C VAL A 351 -13.31 -7.76 25.83
N GLU A 352 -14.20 -8.06 24.90
CA GLU A 352 -14.07 -9.15 23.94
C GLU A 352 -12.92 -8.91 22.94
N THR A 353 -12.50 -7.66 22.70
CA THR A 353 -11.36 -7.37 21.84
C THR A 353 -10.06 -7.96 22.39
N VAL A 354 -9.87 -8.01 23.71
CA VAL A 354 -8.64 -8.54 24.32
C VAL A 354 -8.46 -10.02 23.98
N ARG A 355 -9.51 -10.83 24.16
CA ARG A 355 -9.48 -12.28 23.83
C ARG A 355 -9.27 -12.53 22.33
N LEU A 356 -9.91 -11.71 21.50
CA LEU A 356 -9.72 -11.76 20.04
C LEU A 356 -8.27 -11.46 19.67
N THR A 357 -7.68 -10.43 20.28
CA THR A 357 -6.28 -10.03 20.06
C THR A 357 -5.33 -11.13 20.50
N HIS A 358 -5.50 -11.71 21.69
CA HIS A 358 -4.66 -12.81 22.17
C HIS A 358 -4.64 -13.99 21.18
N THR A 359 -5.81 -14.41 20.70
CA THR A 359 -5.96 -15.50 19.72
C THR A 359 -5.25 -15.17 18.40
N ALA A 360 -5.34 -13.92 17.93
CA ALA A 360 -4.69 -13.50 16.69
C ALA A 360 -3.16 -13.47 16.83
N LEU A 361 -2.64 -12.95 17.95
CA LEU A 361 -1.20 -12.90 18.24
C LEU A 361 -0.60 -14.30 18.32
N GLN A 362 -1.30 -15.26 18.94
CA GLN A 362 -0.86 -16.66 18.96
C GLN A 362 -0.77 -17.27 17.54
N LYS A 363 -1.74 -16.97 16.67
CA LYS A 363 -1.71 -17.41 15.26
C LYS A 363 -0.57 -16.78 14.48
N MET A 364 -0.31 -15.48 14.70
CA MET A 364 0.83 -14.78 14.11
C MET A 364 2.14 -15.44 14.50
N ARG A 365 2.32 -15.72 15.81
CA ARG A 365 3.50 -16.41 16.32
C ARG A 365 3.65 -17.81 15.72
N ALA A 366 2.61 -18.63 15.78
CA ALA A 366 2.66 -20.01 15.29
C ALA A 366 2.90 -20.10 13.77
N PHE A 367 2.49 -19.08 13.01
CA PHE A 367 2.82 -19.00 11.58
C PHE A 367 4.25 -18.45 11.35
N GLY A 368 4.68 -17.48 12.16
CA GLY A 368 6.04 -16.94 12.15
C GLY A 368 7.09 -18.02 12.39
N GLU A 369 6.90 -18.86 13.42
CA GLU A 369 7.79 -19.97 13.79
C GLU A 369 7.96 -21.03 12.67
N LYS A 370 7.09 -21.04 11.66
CA LYS A 370 7.22 -21.94 10.50
C LYS A 370 8.10 -21.36 9.39
N GLU A 371 8.58 -20.13 9.53
CA GLU A 371 9.39 -19.43 8.51
C GLU A 371 8.67 -19.30 7.15
N GLN A 372 7.33 -19.16 7.15
CA GLN A 372 6.50 -19.18 5.93
C GLN A 372 6.03 -17.80 5.43
N MET A 373 6.36 -16.69 6.09
CA MET A 373 6.06 -15.34 5.60
C MET A 373 6.95 -14.96 4.40
N LEU A 374 6.58 -13.95 3.62
CA LEU A 374 7.36 -13.55 2.45
C LEU A 374 8.70 -12.95 2.85
N MET A 375 8.75 -12.20 3.95
CA MET A 375 9.98 -11.65 4.51
C MET A 375 11.01 -12.72 4.91
N HIS A 376 10.58 -13.94 5.26
CA HIS A 376 11.47 -15.06 5.60
C HIS A 376 12.14 -15.67 4.36
N LEU A 377 11.48 -15.58 3.20
CA LEU A 377 12.01 -16.09 1.95
C LEU A 377 13.10 -15.16 1.37
N ALA A 378 13.11 -13.89 1.78
CA ALA A 378 14.12 -12.91 1.41
C ALA A 378 15.44 -13.19 2.16
N LYS A 379 16.13 -14.28 1.83
CA LYS A 379 17.47 -14.56 2.39
C LYS A 379 18.46 -13.44 2.03
N LYS A 380 19.33 -13.09 2.98
CA LYS A 380 20.52 -12.25 2.79
C LYS A 380 21.31 -12.71 1.56
N PRO A 381 21.93 -11.80 0.78
CA PRO A 381 22.76 -12.19 -0.34
C PRO A 381 23.82 -13.19 0.16
N ALA A 382 23.79 -14.40 -0.40
CA ALA A 382 24.93 -15.30 -0.30
C ALA A 382 26.12 -14.54 -0.88
N GLY A 383 27.18 -14.43 -0.08
CA GLY A 383 28.42 -13.79 -0.49
C GLY A 383 28.86 -14.27 -1.87
N GLU A 384 29.33 -13.31 -2.66
CA GLU A 384 30.20 -13.45 -3.83
C GLU A 384 30.52 -14.90 -4.24
N ALA A 385 29.87 -15.36 -5.29
CA ALA A 385 30.54 -16.22 -6.26
C ALA A 385 30.72 -15.37 -7.52
N ALA A 386 31.88 -14.71 -7.60
CA ALA A 386 32.34 -14.04 -8.80
C ALA A 386 32.60 -15.08 -9.92
N PRO A 387 32.37 -14.75 -11.20
CA PRO A 387 33.06 -15.39 -12.31
C PRO A 387 34.54 -14.98 -12.38
#